data_AF-A0A6B2T400-F1
#
_entry.id   AF-A0A6B2T400-F1
#
_cell.length_a   1.000
_cell.length_b   1.000
_cell.length_c   1.000
_cell.angle_alpha   90.00
_cell.angle_beta   90.00
_cell.angle_gamma   90.00
#
_symmetry.space_group_name_H-M   'P 1'
#
loop_
_entity.id
_entity.type
_entity.pdbx_description
1 polymer ?
#
loop_
_entity_poly.entity_id
_entity_poly.type
_entity_poly.pdbx_seq_one_letter_code
_entity_poly.pdbx_strand_id
1 'polypeptide(L)'
;TADGLVVAAPTVWGPRGAPLPLGARLGERLGVPVAVVNDLTAAAWRYAATEPEPFCLLTVSSGIGNKVFRGGDVLVDPAGHGGELGHW
;
A
#
# COMPACT_ATOMS: atom_id res chain seq x y z
N THR A 1 2.85 5.12 4.51
CA THR A 1 2.76 6.56 4.21
C THR A 1 3.63 6.89 3.01
N ALA A 2 3.50 8.11 2.47
CA ALA A 2 4.25 8.57 1.28
C ALA A 2 5.78 8.58 1.46
N ASP A 3 6.29 8.76 2.67
CA ASP A 3 7.73 8.71 3.02
C ASP A 3 8.27 7.27 3.23
N GLY A 4 7.46 6.24 3.00
CA GLY A 4 7.86 4.84 3.15
C GLY A 4 7.97 4.36 4.60
N LEU A 5 7.33 5.05 5.54
CA LEU A 5 7.12 4.59 6.91
C LEU A 5 6.00 3.53 6.94
N VAL A 6 6.32 2.37 7.51
CA VAL A 6 5.34 1.32 7.85
C VAL A 6 4.81 1.64 9.23
N VAL A 7 3.57 2.11 9.32
CA VAL A 7 2.93 2.50 10.58
C VAL A 7 2.64 1.29 11.45
N ALA A 8 2.12 0.21 10.85
CA ALA A 8 1.82 -1.05 11.52
C ALA A 8 1.85 -2.21 10.53
N ALA A 9 2.14 -3.41 11.03
CA ALA A 9 2.02 -4.67 10.29
C ALA A 9 1.64 -5.79 11.28
N PRO A 10 0.39 -5.79 11.79
CA PRO A 10 -0.02 -6.63 12.91
C PRO A 10 0.15 -8.12 12.63
N THR A 11 -0.03 -8.56 11.39
CA THR A 11 0.17 -9.95 10.97
C THR A 11 1.64 -10.37 10.91
N VAL A 12 2.57 -9.41 10.76
CA VAL A 12 4.00 -9.69 10.59
C VAL A 12 4.73 -9.69 11.93
N TRP A 13 4.49 -8.68 12.77
CA TRP A 13 5.23 -8.48 14.02
C TRP A 13 4.33 -8.18 15.23
N GLY A 14 3.04 -8.47 15.13
CA GLY A 14 2.09 -8.39 16.22
C GLY A 14 1.48 -6.99 16.44
N PRO A 15 0.48 -6.89 17.33
CA PRO A 15 -0.37 -5.70 17.50
C PRO A 15 0.33 -4.48 18.11
N ARG A 16 1.55 -4.66 18.66
CA ARG A 16 2.34 -3.60 19.31
C ARG A 16 3.66 -3.31 18.59
N GLY A 17 3.75 -3.67 17.30
CA GLY A 17 4.92 -3.32 16.51
C GLY A 17 5.08 -1.81 16.40
N ALA A 18 6.30 -1.32 16.63
CA ALA A 18 6.63 0.09 16.46
C ALA A 18 6.67 0.47 14.97
N PRO A 19 6.38 1.74 14.62
CA PRO A 19 6.56 2.21 13.26
C PRO A 19 7.99 1.98 12.76
N LEU A 20 8.12 1.54 11.51
CA LEU A 20 9.39 1.16 10.90
C LEU A 20 9.65 2.03 9.66
N PRO A 21 10.72 2.85 9.63
CA PRO A 21 11.11 3.62 8.44
C PRO A 21 11.75 2.69 7.39
N LEU A 22 10.93 1.81 6.81
CA LEU A 22 11.39 0.73 5.95
C LEU A 22 12.02 1.28 4.66
N GLY A 23 11.43 2.31 4.06
CA GLY A 23 11.94 2.94 2.84
C GLY A 23 13.37 3.45 3.01
N ALA A 24 13.62 4.23 4.07
CA ALA A 24 14.96 4.75 4.38
C ALA A 24 15.96 3.61 4.65
N ARG A 25 15.61 2.63 5.48
CA ARG A 25 16.50 1.50 5.82
C ARG A 25 16.87 0.65 4.61
N LEU A 26 15.93 0.41 3.70
CA LEU A 26 16.20 -0.34 2.48
C LEU A 26 16.98 0.51 1.48
N GLY A 27 16.67 1.79 1.34
CA GLY A 27 17.42 2.71 0.48
C GLY A 27 18.90 2.77 0.87
N GLU A 28 19.21 2.90 2.16
CA GLU A 28 20.59 2.87 2.67
C GLU A 28 21.32 1.55 2.37
N ARG A 29 20.61 0.42 2.52
CA ARG A 29 21.21 -0.92 2.35
C ARG A 29 21.40 -1.32 0.90
N LEU A 30 20.47 -0.94 0.03
CA LEU A 30 20.44 -1.37 -1.37
C LEU A 30 21.11 -0.36 -2.30
N GLY A 31 21.26 0.90 -1.88
CA GLY A 31 21.85 1.96 -2.71
C GLY A 31 21.01 2.35 -3.93
N VAL A 32 19.71 2.02 -3.92
CA VAL A 32 18.76 2.32 -5.01
C VAL A 32 17.50 2.98 -4.46
N PRO A 33 16.75 3.73 -5.28
CA PRO A 33 15.44 4.26 -4.88
C PRO A 33 14.49 3.15 -4.45
N VAL A 34 13.80 3.34 -3.32
CA VAL A 34 12.84 2.38 -2.77
C VAL A 34 11.49 3.06 -2.59
N ALA A 35 10.44 2.44 -3.14
CA ALA A 35 9.05 2.77 -2.83
C ALA A 35 8.49 1.69 -1.91
N VAL A 36 7.87 2.10 -0.80
CA VAL A 36 7.14 1.20 0.11
C VAL A 36 5.67 1.53 0.00
N VAL A 37 4.88 0.55 -0.44
CA VAL A 37 3.44 0.68 -0.62
C VAL A 37 2.72 -0.42 0.14
N ASN A 38 1.45 -0.18 0.46
CA ASN A 38 0.55 -1.21 0.96
C ASN A 38 0.43 -2.36 -0.06
N ASP A 39 0.21 -3.58 0.41
CA ASP A 39 0.08 -4.79 -0.39
C ASP A 39 -1.05 -4.71 -1.43
N LEU A 40 -2.19 -4.11 -1.06
CA LEU A 40 -3.30 -3.88 -1.97
C LEU A 40 -3.00 -2.83 -3.03
N THR A 41 -2.24 -1.80 -2.68
CA THR A 41 -1.71 -0.84 -3.68
C THR A 41 -0.79 -1.56 -4.66
N ALA A 42 0.11 -2.43 -4.19
CA ALA A 42 0.98 -3.23 -5.07
C ALA A 42 0.16 -4.19 -5.96
N ALA A 43 -0.89 -4.80 -5.42
CA ALA A 43 -1.78 -5.68 -6.18
C ALA A 43 -2.53 -4.91 -7.28
N ALA A 44 -3.02 -3.69 -7.00
CA ALA A 44 -3.64 -2.85 -8.01
C ALA A 44 -2.67 -2.58 -9.18
N TRP A 45 -1.41 -2.22 -8.91
CA TRP A 45 -0.40 -2.05 -9.97
C TRP A 45 -0.16 -3.33 -10.79
N ARG A 46 -0.18 -4.50 -10.15
CA ARG A 46 -0.09 -5.78 -10.86
C ARG A 46 -1.25 -5.99 -11.83
N TYR A 47 -2.49 -5.74 -11.39
CA TYR A 47 -3.67 -5.95 -12.25
C TYR A 47 -3.76 -4.90 -13.37
N ALA A 48 -3.31 -3.66 -13.12
CA ALA A 48 -3.23 -2.62 -14.13
C ALA A 48 -2.32 -2.96 -15.31
N ALA A 49 -1.37 -3.89 -15.14
CA ALA A 49 -0.54 -4.36 -16.24
C ALA A 49 -1.32 -5.18 -17.30
N THR A 50 -2.49 -5.69 -16.94
CA THR A 50 -3.34 -6.53 -17.81
C THR A 50 -4.75 -5.99 -17.99
N GLU A 51 -5.20 -5.10 -17.12
CA GLU A 51 -6.52 -4.47 -17.16
C GLU A 51 -6.37 -3.02 -17.65
N PRO A 52 -6.75 -2.72 -18.91
CA PRO A 52 -6.62 -1.38 -19.48
C PRO A 52 -7.68 -0.39 -18.99
N GLU A 53 -8.82 -0.86 -18.48
CA GLU A 53 -9.91 0.00 -18.01
C GLU A 53 -9.72 0.38 -16.53
N PRO A 54 -10.29 1.52 -16.07
CA PRO A 54 -10.32 1.84 -14.65
C PRO A 54 -11.04 0.77 -13.83
N PHE A 55 -10.48 0.38 -12.69
CA PHE A 55 -11.04 -0.66 -11.83
C PHE A 55 -10.92 -0.34 -10.34
N CYS A 56 -11.71 -1.06 -9.55
CA CYS A 56 -11.56 -1.13 -8.10
C CYS A 56 -11.21 -2.56 -7.71
N LEU A 57 -10.08 -2.75 -7.05
CA LEU A 57 -9.71 -4.01 -6.42
C LEU A 57 -10.30 -4.03 -5.01
N LEU A 58 -11.13 -5.00 -4.70
CA LEU A 58 -11.66 -5.21 -3.35
C LEU A 58 -11.14 -6.52 -2.78
N THR A 59 -10.80 -6.53 -1.49
CA THR A 59 -10.49 -7.73 -0.74
C THR A 59 -11.46 -7.91 0.41
N VAL A 60 -11.95 -9.14 0.55
CA VAL A 60 -12.84 -9.56 1.64
C VAL A 60 -12.17 -10.73 2.34
N SER A 61 -11.76 -10.53 3.59
CA SER A 61 -11.13 -11.54 4.43
C SER A 61 -11.53 -11.29 5.89
N SER A 62 -10.60 -11.34 6.84
CA SER A 62 -10.84 -10.89 8.22
C SER A 62 -11.17 -9.39 8.33
N GLY A 63 -10.90 -8.63 7.27
CA GLY A 63 -11.31 -7.23 7.08
C GLY A 63 -11.70 -6.95 5.63
N ILE A 64 -12.12 -5.72 5.34
CA ILE A 64 -12.48 -5.25 3.99
C ILE A 64 -11.53 -4.14 3.57
N GLY A 65 -10.77 -4.38 2.50
CA GLY A 65 -9.88 -3.40 1.87
C GLY A 65 -10.29 -3.12 0.43
N ASN A 66 -9.86 -1.98 -0.11
CA ASN A 66 -10.00 -1.69 -1.53
C ASN A 66 -8.87 -0.83 -2.09
N LYS A 67 -8.72 -0.76 -3.41
CA LYS A 67 -7.92 0.24 -4.13
C LYS A 67 -8.57 0.57 -5.46
N VAL A 68 -8.68 1.85 -5.77
CA VAL A 68 -9.17 2.32 -7.07
C VAL A 68 -7.98 2.66 -7.95
N PHE A 69 -7.92 2.06 -9.15
CA PHE A 69 -6.97 2.40 -10.19
C PHE A 69 -7.70 3.17 -11.30
N ARG A 70 -7.25 4.39 -11.59
CA ARG A 70 -7.85 5.24 -12.61
C ARG A 70 -6.83 6.26 -13.12
N GLY A 71 -6.83 6.49 -14.43
CA GLY A 71 -5.95 7.49 -15.03
C GLY A 71 -4.46 7.12 -14.97
N GLY A 72 -4.16 5.81 -14.96
CA GLY A 72 -2.78 5.31 -14.91
C GLY A 72 -2.16 5.29 -13.52
N ASP A 73 -2.93 5.52 -12.46
CA ASP A 73 -2.43 5.52 -11.07
C ASP A 73 -3.44 4.93 -10.08
N VAL A 74 -2.95 4.53 -8.90
CA VAL A 74 -3.75 4.14 -7.74
C VAL A 74 -4.14 5.39 -6.96
N LEU A 75 -5.44 5.61 -6.77
CA LEU A 75 -5.93 6.76 -6.02
C LEU A 75 -5.55 6.63 -4.53
N VAL A 76 -4.67 7.51 -4.07
CA VAL A 76 -4.25 7.68 -2.67
C VAL A 76 -4.27 9.16 -2.29
N ASP A 77 -4.39 9.45 -1.01
CA ASP A 77 -4.26 10.79 -0.44
C ASP A 77 -2.80 11.26 -0.45
N PRO A 78 -2.52 12.56 -0.18
CA PRO A 78 -1.15 13.08 -0.14
C PRO A 78 -0.24 12.44 0.91
N ALA A 79 -0.80 11.80 1.94
CA ALA A 79 -0.05 11.07 2.96
C ALA A 79 0.22 9.60 2.54
N GLY A 80 -0.26 9.17 1.38
CA GLY A 80 -0.11 7.82 0.83
C GLY A 80 -1.11 6.81 1.41
N HIS A 81 -2.22 7.27 2.01
CA HIS A 81 -3.32 6.43 2.47
C HIS A 81 -4.46 6.40 1.46
N GLY A 82 -5.31 5.39 1.53
CA GLY A 82 -6.50 5.30 0.68
C GLY A 82 -7.03 3.88 0.67
N GLY A 83 -8.30 3.69 0.34
CA GLY A 83 -8.81 2.34 0.12
C GLY A 83 -9.14 1.52 1.37
N GLU A 84 -9.51 2.19 2.46
CA GLU A 84 -9.93 1.55 3.72
C GLU A 84 -11.47 1.66 3.86
N LEU A 85 -12.23 0.88 3.09
CA LEU A 85 -13.71 0.88 3.18
C LEU A 85 -14.23 0.25 4.49
N GLY A 86 -13.37 -0.47 5.23
CA GLY A 86 -13.69 -1.14 6.50
C GLY A 86 -13.41 -0.34 7.77
N HIS A 87 -12.85 0.88 7.65
CA HIS A 87 -12.54 1.75 8.80
C HIS A 87 -13.44 2.99 8.77
N TRP A 88 -14.66 2.83 9.26
CA TRP A 88 -15.58 3.92 9.60
C TRP A 88 -15.67 4.09 11.11
#